data_AF-A0A8H3L2V8-F1
#
_entry.id   AF-A0A8H3L2V8-F1
#
_cell.length_a   1.000
_cell.length_b   1.000
_cell.length_c   1.000
_cell.angle_alpha   90.00
_cell.angle_beta   90.00
_cell.angle_gamma   90.00
#
_symmetry.space_group_name_H-M   'P 1'
#
loop_
_entity.id
_entity.type
_entity.pdbx_description
1 polymer ?
#
loop_
_entity_poly.entity_id
_entity_poly.type
_entity_poly.pdbx_seq_one_letter_code
_entity_poly.pdbx_strand_id
1 'polypeptide(L)'
;MSSQPSTPSSPSSIIEEVSSRTMSDVVKDFNTEELIEYLKKKNLKLEESHFKILRKEEIAGSDFLNTSKEEFQSYGMKAGPAKRLAEFIESLGQKLRNYSSLKTLDDLKEMLRRNKVNGEDITSIKQFTPGG
;
A
#
# COMPACT_ATOMS: atom_id res chain seq x y z
N MET A 1 -14.71 47.47 22.45
CA MET A 1 -14.70 46.46 21.38
C MET A 1 -13.91 45.27 21.90
N SER A 2 -14.58 44.21 22.36
CA SER A 2 -13.90 43.01 22.86
C SER A 2 -13.65 42.05 21.72
N SER A 3 -12.38 41.78 21.42
CA SER A 3 -11.96 40.75 20.49
C SER A 3 -12.08 39.38 21.16
N GLN A 4 -12.93 38.49 20.62
CA GLN A 4 -12.89 37.07 20.99
C GLN A 4 -11.66 36.42 20.36
N PRO A 5 -10.95 35.55 21.09
CA PRO A 5 -9.90 34.71 20.51
C PRO A 5 -10.56 33.60 19.66
N SER A 6 -10.02 33.38 18.46
CA SER A 6 -10.41 32.28 17.60
C SER A 6 -10.14 30.95 18.30
N THR A 7 -11.15 30.08 18.34
CA THR A 7 -11.05 28.73 18.90
C THR A 7 -9.95 27.94 18.17
N PRO A 8 -9.07 27.22 18.90
CA PRO A 8 -8.11 26.33 18.26
C PRO A 8 -8.86 25.19 17.56
N SER A 9 -8.50 24.92 16.30
CA SER A 9 -9.03 23.79 15.54
C SER A 9 -8.74 22.48 16.29
N SER A 10 -9.77 21.67 16.52
CA SER A 10 -9.69 20.46 17.33
C SER A 10 -8.68 19.45 16.75
N PRO A 11 -7.79 18.86 17.56
CA PRO A 11 -6.83 17.83 17.10
C PRO A 11 -7.52 16.55 16.59
N SER A 12 -8.80 16.32 16.93
CA SER A 12 -9.59 15.19 16.43
C SER A 12 -9.74 15.18 14.90
N SER A 13 -9.86 16.35 14.26
CA SER A 13 -10.00 16.43 12.79
C SER A 13 -8.70 16.07 12.06
N ILE A 14 -7.55 16.34 12.69
CA ILE A 14 -6.24 15.98 12.14
C ILE A 14 -6.02 14.46 12.25
N ILE A 15 -6.44 13.84 13.36
CA ILE A 15 -6.25 12.41 13.62
C ILE A 15 -7.16 11.54 12.73
N GLU A 16 -8.38 11.98 12.41
CA GLU A 16 -9.26 11.25 11.48
C GLU A 16 -8.77 11.27 10.03
N GLU A 17 -8.14 12.36 9.58
CA GLU A 17 -7.61 12.47 8.21
C GLU A 17 -6.48 11.47 7.97
N VAL A 18 -5.54 11.33 8.92
CA VAL A 18 -4.43 10.36 8.81
C VAL A 18 -4.90 8.91 8.98
N SER A 19 -6.02 8.69 9.66
CA SER A 19 -6.58 7.37 9.97
C SER A 19 -7.32 6.71 8.80
N SER A 20 -7.62 7.48 7.75
CA SER A 20 -8.38 7.01 6.58
C SER A 20 -7.55 6.82 5.30
N ARG A 21 -6.31 7.34 5.26
CA ARG A 21 -5.46 7.34 4.06
C ARG A 21 -5.01 5.91 3.70
N THR A 22 -5.38 5.49 2.50
CA THR A 22 -4.98 4.22 1.90
C THR A 22 -3.61 4.33 1.23
N MET A 23 -2.97 3.21 0.92
CA MET A 23 -1.73 3.25 0.12
C MET A 23 -1.99 3.74 -1.31
N SER A 24 -3.20 3.54 -1.85
CA SER A 24 -3.60 4.16 -3.11
C SER A 24 -3.60 5.69 -3.04
N ASP A 25 -4.00 6.30 -1.92
CA ASP A 25 -3.98 7.77 -1.79
C ASP A 25 -2.57 8.36 -1.81
N VAL A 26 -1.57 7.56 -1.42
CA VAL A 26 -0.16 7.96 -1.53
C VAL A 26 0.33 7.77 -2.97
N VAL A 27 0.05 6.61 -3.56
CA VAL A 27 0.55 6.25 -4.89
C VAL A 27 -0.07 7.13 -5.98
N LYS A 28 -1.31 7.59 -5.81
CA LYS A 28 -2.03 8.39 -6.81
C LYS A 28 -1.27 9.65 -7.26
N ASP A 29 -0.50 10.26 -6.37
CA ASP A 29 0.19 11.53 -6.62
C ASP A 29 1.59 11.34 -7.24
N PHE A 30 2.04 10.10 -7.46
CA PHE A 30 3.37 9.83 -8.00
C PHE A 30 3.46 10.13 -9.50
N ASN A 31 4.57 10.75 -9.90
CA ASN A 31 5.01 10.70 -11.29
C ASN A 31 5.59 9.32 -11.64
N THR A 32 5.91 9.09 -12.92
CA THR A 32 6.39 7.80 -13.42
C THR A 32 7.66 7.30 -12.73
N GLU A 33 8.64 8.17 -12.44
CA GLU A 33 9.89 7.75 -11.78
C GLU A 33 9.69 7.46 -10.29
N GLU A 34 8.87 8.26 -9.60
CA GLU A 34 8.49 8.01 -8.20
C GLU A 34 7.75 6.67 -8.05
N LEU A 35 6.84 6.37 -8.98
CA LEU A 35 6.16 5.07 -9.04
C LEU A 35 7.16 3.93 -9.22
N ILE A 36 8.11 4.05 -10.13
CA ILE A 36 9.13 3.01 -10.38
C ILE A 36 9.99 2.81 -9.14
N GLU A 37 10.44 3.89 -8.49
CA GLU A 37 11.23 3.80 -7.26
C GLU A 37 10.45 3.08 -6.15
N TYR A 38 9.17 3.42 -6.01
CA TYR A 38 8.27 2.75 -5.07
C TYR A 38 8.15 1.24 -5.37
N LEU A 39 7.90 0.86 -6.62
CA LEU A 39 7.74 -0.55 -7.03
C LEU A 39 9.04 -1.36 -6.83
N LYS A 40 10.21 -0.75 -7.05
CA LYS A 40 11.52 -1.38 -6.78
C LYS A 40 11.67 -1.77 -5.31
N LYS A 41 11.16 -0.96 -4.38
CA LYS A 41 11.18 -1.23 -2.93
C LYS A 41 10.23 -2.35 -2.50
N LYS A 42 9.26 -2.74 -3.33
CA LYS A 42 8.20 -3.72 -2.98
C LYS A 42 8.54 -5.16 -3.32
N ASN A 43 9.73 -5.45 -3.84
CA ASN A 43 10.21 -6.81 -4.11
C ASN A 43 9.24 -7.66 -4.97
N LEU A 44 8.58 -7.04 -5.94
CA LEU A 44 7.59 -7.68 -6.82
C LEU A 44 8.21 -8.62 -7.88
N LYS A 45 9.52 -8.90 -7.80
CA LYS A 45 10.31 -9.68 -8.78
C LYS A 45 10.22 -9.12 -10.21
N LEU A 46 10.18 -7.79 -10.33
CA LEU A 46 10.17 -7.10 -11.62
C LEU A 46 11.60 -6.77 -12.04
N GLU A 47 11.94 -7.17 -13.26
CA GLU A 47 13.18 -6.78 -13.94
C GLU A 47 13.11 -5.36 -14.53
N GLU A 48 14.26 -4.77 -14.83
CA GLU A 48 14.39 -3.42 -15.40
C GLU A 48 13.62 -3.23 -16.72
N SER A 49 13.46 -4.28 -17.52
CA SER A 49 12.66 -4.24 -18.75
C SER A 49 11.19 -3.90 -18.50
N HIS A 50 10.61 -4.29 -17.37
CA HIS A 50 9.23 -3.95 -17.04
C HIS A 50 9.10 -2.47 -16.66
N PHE A 51 10.10 -1.92 -15.96
CA PHE A 51 10.12 -0.48 -15.64
C PHE A 51 10.31 0.37 -16.89
N LYS A 52 11.07 -0.11 -17.89
CA LYS A 52 11.15 0.55 -19.21
C LYS A 52 9.79 0.64 -19.91
N ILE A 53 8.92 -0.36 -19.75
CA ILE A 53 7.56 -0.32 -20.29
C ILE A 53 6.76 0.78 -19.60
N LEU A 54 6.81 0.87 -18.26
CA LEU A 54 6.12 1.93 -17.53
C LEU A 54 6.59 3.34 -17.94
N ARG A 55 7.88 3.52 -18.20
CA ARG A 55 8.44 4.79 -18.73
C ARG A 55 7.96 5.08 -20.15
N LYS A 56 7.96 4.07 -21.01
CA LYS A 56 7.56 4.21 -22.41
C LYS A 56 6.09 4.62 -22.56
N GLU A 57 5.24 4.09 -21.70
CA GLU A 57 3.80 4.41 -21.67
C GLU A 57 3.49 5.59 -20.73
N GLU A 58 4.51 6.24 -20.16
CA GLU A 58 4.39 7.42 -19.27
C GLU A 58 3.40 7.21 -18.11
N ILE A 59 3.34 5.99 -17.55
CA ILE A 59 2.34 5.63 -16.53
C ILE A 59 2.66 6.36 -15.22
N ALA A 60 1.80 7.29 -14.83
CA ALA A 60 1.84 7.93 -13.52
C ALA A 60 1.06 7.11 -12.48
N GLY A 61 1.17 7.50 -11.21
CA GLY A 61 0.54 6.82 -10.10
C GLY A 61 -0.99 6.67 -10.23
N SER A 62 -1.68 7.72 -10.69
CA SER A 62 -3.12 7.67 -10.95
C SER A 62 -3.50 6.66 -12.04
N ASP A 63 -2.71 6.59 -13.11
CA ASP A 63 -2.97 5.70 -14.24
C ASP A 63 -2.69 4.25 -13.83
N PHE A 64 -1.58 4.05 -13.12
CA PHE A 64 -1.21 2.75 -12.55
C PHE A 64 -2.32 2.15 -11.71
N LEU A 65 -2.93 2.95 -10.81
CA LEU A 65 -4.02 2.48 -9.94
C LEU A 65 -5.28 2.07 -10.71
N ASN A 66 -5.47 2.57 -11.93
CA ASN A 66 -6.60 2.22 -12.79
C ASN A 66 -6.24 1.20 -13.89
N THR A 67 -4.98 0.75 -13.95
CA THR A 67 -4.52 -0.15 -15.01
C THR A 67 -4.85 -1.61 -14.69
N SER A 68 -5.50 -2.29 -15.64
CA SER A 68 -5.81 -3.71 -15.57
C SER A 68 -4.64 -4.61 -15.98
N LYS A 69 -4.74 -5.90 -15.67
CA LYS A 69 -3.79 -6.92 -16.11
C LYS A 69 -3.72 -7.01 -17.65
N GLU A 70 -4.85 -6.81 -18.32
CA GLU A 70 -4.97 -6.87 -19.78
C GLU A 70 -4.30 -5.67 -20.45
N GLU A 71 -4.42 -4.48 -19.86
CA GLU A 71 -3.69 -3.28 -20.31
C GLU A 71 -2.18 -3.42 -20.12
N PHE A 72 -1.71 -3.92 -18.98
CA PHE A 72 -0.28 -4.21 -18.83
C PHE A 72 0.24 -5.16 -19.90
N GLN A 73 -0.57 -6.13 -20.33
CA GLN A 73 -0.21 -7.03 -21.43
C GLN A 73 -0.21 -6.32 -22.79
N SER A 74 -1.13 -5.40 -23.05
CA SER A 74 -1.15 -4.63 -24.31
C SER A 74 0.04 -3.69 -24.42
N TYR A 75 0.59 -3.20 -23.29
CA TYR A 75 1.85 -2.45 -23.23
C TYR A 75 3.11 -3.32 -23.47
N GLY A 76 2.94 -4.64 -23.59
CA GLY A 76 4.02 -5.58 -23.87
C GLY A 76 4.57 -6.33 -22.66
N MET A 77 3.89 -6.28 -21.50
CA MET A 77 4.26 -7.13 -20.37
C MET A 77 3.79 -8.57 -20.59
N LYS A 78 4.62 -9.54 -20.17
CA LYS A 78 4.19 -10.94 -20.10
C LYS A 78 3.13 -11.13 -19.01
N ALA A 79 2.34 -12.19 -19.15
CA ALA A 79 1.25 -12.51 -18.22
C ALA A 79 1.66 -12.55 -16.74
N GLY A 80 2.88 -13.01 -16.42
CA GLY A 80 3.37 -13.10 -15.03
C GLY A 80 3.58 -11.74 -14.36
N PRO A 81 4.45 -10.86 -14.89
CA PRO A 81 4.61 -9.48 -14.40
C PRO A 81 3.30 -8.68 -14.38
N ALA A 82 2.49 -8.77 -15.44
CA ALA A 82 1.20 -8.08 -15.52
C ALA A 82 0.26 -8.51 -14.38
N LYS A 83 0.14 -9.82 -14.13
CA LYS A 83 -0.67 -10.35 -13.03
C LYS A 83 -0.17 -9.84 -11.66
N ARG A 84 1.15 -9.83 -11.44
CA ARG A 84 1.75 -9.34 -10.18
C ARG A 84 1.46 -7.87 -9.92
N LEU A 85 1.47 -7.02 -10.96
CA LEU A 85 1.12 -5.61 -10.82
C LEU A 85 -0.37 -5.42 -10.52
N ALA A 86 -1.25 -6.13 -11.21
CA ALA A 86 -2.69 -6.07 -10.96
C ALA A 86 -3.06 -6.51 -9.53
N GLU A 87 -2.52 -7.64 -9.07
CA GLU A 87 -2.71 -8.11 -7.68
C GLU A 87 -2.13 -7.12 -6.66
N PHE A 88 -1.01 -6.47 -7.00
CA PHE A 88 -0.43 -5.44 -6.15
C PHE A 88 -1.33 -4.21 -6.05
N ILE A 89 -1.92 -3.74 -7.16
CA ILE A 89 -2.87 -2.62 -7.16
C ILE A 89 -4.08 -2.93 -6.27
N GLU A 90 -4.65 -4.14 -6.38
CA GLU A 90 -5.76 -4.58 -5.52
C GLU A 90 -5.38 -4.54 -4.03
N SER A 91 -4.13 -4.85 -3.71
CA SER A 91 -3.62 -4.77 -2.33
C SER A 91 -3.46 -3.33 -1.81
N LEU A 92 -3.33 -2.33 -2.68
CA LEU A 92 -3.18 -0.91 -2.30
C LEU A 92 -4.49 -0.25 -1.88
N GLY A 93 -5.60 -0.69 -2.49
CA GLY A 93 -6.95 -0.20 -2.19
C GLY A 93 -7.51 -0.72 -0.87
N GLN A 94 -6.87 -1.72 -0.26
CA GLN A 94 -7.22 -2.08 1.09
C GLN A 94 -6.74 -0.98 2.03
N LYS A 95 -7.68 -0.36 2.77
CA LYS A 95 -7.34 0.50 3.91
C LYS A 95 -6.25 -0.18 4.71
N LEU A 96 -5.25 0.58 5.18
CA LEU A 96 -4.52 0.16 6.37
C LEU A 96 -5.61 -0.04 7.41
N ARG A 97 -6.08 -1.29 7.59
CA ARG A 97 -7.02 -1.59 8.66
C ARG A 97 -6.25 -1.18 9.89
N ASN A 98 -6.71 -0.09 10.52
CA ASN A 98 -6.27 0.20 11.86
C ASN A 98 -6.45 -1.09 12.64
N TYR A 99 -5.41 -1.55 13.33
CA TYR A 99 -5.46 -2.79 14.10
C TYR A 99 -6.63 -2.79 15.10
N SER A 100 -7.11 -1.60 15.49
CA SER A 100 -8.33 -1.38 16.28
C SER A 100 -9.64 -1.82 15.61
N SER A 101 -9.64 -2.07 14.30
CA SER A 101 -10.79 -2.55 13.52
C SER A 101 -10.83 -4.07 13.33
N LEU A 102 -9.86 -4.79 13.89
CA LEU A 102 -9.90 -6.25 13.95
C LEU A 102 -10.97 -6.66 14.96
N LYS A 103 -12.15 -7.03 14.45
CA LYS A 103 -13.30 -7.40 15.29
C LYS A 103 -13.46 -8.91 15.43
N THR A 104 -12.83 -9.67 14.55
CA THR A 104 -13.02 -11.12 14.45
C THR A 104 -11.70 -11.88 14.41
N LEU A 105 -11.76 -13.15 14.81
CA LEU A 105 -10.62 -14.08 14.72
C LEU A 105 -10.14 -14.24 13.27
N ASP A 106 -11.07 -14.24 12.31
CA ASP A 106 -10.75 -14.33 10.88
C ASP A 106 -10.01 -13.09 10.38
N ASP A 107 -10.41 -11.89 10.80
CA ASP A 107 -9.68 -10.65 10.48
C ASP A 107 -8.23 -10.72 11.00
N LEU A 108 -8.03 -11.26 12.21
CA LEU A 108 -6.71 -11.42 12.81
C LEU A 108 -5.87 -12.47 12.06
N LYS A 109 -6.46 -13.61 11.70
CA LYS A 109 -5.80 -14.69 10.93
C LYS A 109 -5.37 -14.20 9.54
N GLU A 110 -6.24 -13.48 8.83
CA GLU A 110 -5.94 -12.80 7.57
C GLU A 110 -4.71 -11.89 7.71
N MET A 111 -4.68 -11.08 8.77
CA MET A 111 -3.58 -10.16 9.07
C MET A 111 -2.24 -10.86 9.37
N LEU A 112 -2.26 -11.92 10.17
CA LEU A 112 -1.06 -12.71 10.49
C LEU A 112 -0.48 -13.36 9.23
N ARG A 113 -1.35 -13.91 8.37
CA ARG A 113 -0.94 -14.51 7.10
C ARG A 113 -0.23 -13.51 6.18
N ARG A 114 -0.72 -12.27 6.10
CA ARG A 114 -0.08 -11.18 5.32
C ARG A 114 1.32 -10.86 5.83
N ASN A 115 1.53 -10.91 7.13
CA ASN A 115 2.83 -10.67 7.77
C ASN A 115 3.73 -11.90 7.81
N LYS A 116 3.38 -12.98 7.09
CA LYS A 116 4.13 -14.24 7.06
C LYS A 116 4.31 -14.87 8.46
N VAL A 117 3.36 -14.61 9.36
CA VAL A 117 3.28 -15.26 10.66
C VAL A 117 2.28 -16.40 10.52
N ASN A 118 2.77 -17.64 10.60
CA ASN A 118 1.91 -18.81 10.64
C ASN A 118 1.28 -18.85 12.03
N GLY A 119 0.05 -18.35 12.15
CA GLY A 119 -0.69 -18.19 13.41
C GLY A 119 -1.16 -19.49 14.04
N GLU A 120 -0.37 -20.56 13.92
CA GLU A 120 -0.65 -21.88 14.51
C GLU A 120 -0.12 -21.94 15.94
N ASP A 121 1.00 -21.26 16.22
CA ASP A 121 1.59 -21.21 17.55
C ASP A 121 2.30 -19.86 17.81
N ILE A 122 2.03 -19.25 18.97
CA ILE A 122 2.59 -17.96 19.40
C ILE A 122 4.12 -18.03 19.57
N THR A 123 4.65 -19.24 19.76
CA THR A 123 6.08 -19.54 19.87
C THR A 123 6.86 -19.26 18.57
N SER A 124 6.17 -19.16 17.43
CA SER A 124 6.76 -18.80 16.14
C SER A 124 7.17 -17.32 16.05
N ILE A 125 6.66 -16.48 16.96
CA ILE A 125 7.03 -15.06 17.05
C ILE A 125 8.31 -14.96 17.87
N LYS A 126 9.37 -14.39 17.28
CA LYS A 126 10.63 -14.15 18.01
C LYS A 126 10.37 -13.32 19.26
N GLN A 127 10.56 -13.93 20.42
CA GLN A 127 10.45 -13.24 21.70
C GLN A 127 11.60 -12.25 21.85
N PHE A 128 11.30 -11.06 22.35
CA PHE A 128 12.31 -10.08 22.67
C PHE A 128 13.20 -10.60 23.80
N THR A 129 14.52 -10.53 23.61
CA THR A 129 15.50 -10.84 24.65
C THR A 129 16.14 -9.51 25.08
N PRO A 130 15.83 -8.98 26.28
CA PRO A 130 16.46 -7.77 26.77
C PRO A 130 17.96 -8.01 26.97
N GLY A 131 18.80 -7.11 26.48
CA GLY A 131 20.22 -7.07 26.84
C GLY A 131 20.34 -6.58 28.28
N GLY A 132 21.06 -7.35 29.11
CA GLY A 132 21.37 -6.99 30.50
C GLY A 132 22.38 -5.85 30.62
#